data_AF-N1WI26-F1
#
_entry.id   AF-N1WI26-F1
#
_cell.length_a   1.000
_cell.length_b   1.000
_cell.length_c   1.000
_cell.angle_alpha   90.00
_cell.angle_beta   90.00
_cell.angle_gamma   90.00
#
_symmetry.space_group_name_H-M   'P 1'
#
loop_
_entity.id
_entity.type
_entity.pdbx_description
1 polymer ?
#
loop_
_entity_poly.entity_id
_entity_poly.type
_entity_poly.pdbx_seq_one_letter_code
_entity_poly.pdbx_strand_id
1 'polypeptide(L)'
;MGEVANMLGNESRLILLQLLSEGEKSVETLSEQSGIPVANTSQHLQALKKTNMVTTRREGKRILYRLESGPIKELFLALEKFAVFSTAQRQGLFTGVAPIKKNHLTVPELQKKLKKGTTILVDVRSKEEYKKGHIPEAVNIPYNELTTHKFPKNKEVIVYCRGPLCLLSVNAVNLLKSREVNVSRFDPGYSGWSEGEN
;
A
#
# COMPACT_ATOMS: atom_id res chain seq x y z
N MET A 1 -21.26 6.93 -14.91
CA MET A 1 -20.82 5.85 -13.99
C MET A 1 -19.81 4.89 -14.65
N GLY A 2 -20.04 4.40 -15.88
CA GLY A 2 -19.13 3.46 -16.55
C GLY A 2 -17.68 3.95 -16.71
N GLU A 3 -17.46 5.23 -17.04
CA GLU A 3 -16.11 5.81 -17.16
C GLU A 3 -15.34 5.82 -15.83
N VAL A 4 -16.02 6.19 -14.73
CA VAL A 4 -15.42 6.18 -13.38
C VAL A 4 -15.06 4.77 -12.96
N ALA A 5 -15.96 3.80 -13.18
CA ALA A 5 -15.68 2.39 -12.91
C ALA A 5 -14.50 1.88 -13.75
N ASN A 6 -14.43 2.26 -15.02
CA ASN A 6 -13.29 1.94 -15.88
C ASN A 6 -11.99 2.52 -15.33
N MET A 7 -11.98 3.76 -14.80
CA MET A 7 -10.78 4.33 -14.18
C MET A 7 -10.31 3.54 -12.96
N LEU A 8 -11.24 3.12 -12.11
CA LEU A 8 -10.96 2.39 -10.88
C LEU A 8 -10.59 0.91 -11.14
N GLY A 9 -10.92 0.36 -12.30
CA GLY A 9 -10.62 -1.04 -12.67
C GLY A 9 -9.17 -1.34 -13.03
N ASN A 10 -8.23 -0.40 -12.90
CA ASN A 10 -6.81 -0.63 -13.20
C ASN A 10 -5.95 -0.38 -11.96
N GLU A 11 -5.13 -1.37 -11.62
CA GLU A 11 -4.29 -1.38 -10.43
C GLU A 11 -3.32 -0.19 -10.36
N SER A 12 -2.65 0.15 -11.46
CA SER A 12 -1.72 1.28 -11.52
C SER A 12 -2.42 2.60 -11.14
N ARG A 13 -3.63 2.85 -11.66
CA ARG A 13 -4.42 4.02 -11.29
C ARG A 13 -4.84 4.00 -9.82
N LEU A 14 -5.21 2.84 -9.27
CA LEU A 14 -5.53 2.70 -7.84
C LEU A 14 -4.34 3.01 -6.95
N ILE A 15 -3.14 2.51 -7.29
CA ILE A 15 -1.89 2.82 -6.58
C ILE A 15 -1.62 4.32 -6.60
N LEU A 16 -1.73 4.97 -7.77
CA LEU A 16 -1.48 6.41 -7.90
C LEU A 16 -2.48 7.25 -7.08
N LEU A 17 -3.75 6.87 -7.08
CA LEU A 17 -4.78 7.54 -6.29
C LEU A 17 -4.54 7.35 -4.77
N GLN A 18 -4.14 6.15 -4.34
CA GLN A 18 -3.75 5.87 -2.95
C GLN A 18 -2.45 6.60 -2.54
N LEU A 19 -1.54 6.88 -3.46
CA LEU A 19 -0.40 7.75 -3.18
C LEU A 19 -0.83 9.22 -3.07
N LEU A 20 -1.76 9.67 -3.91
CA LEU A 20 -2.26 11.04 -3.90
C LEU A 20 -3.18 11.35 -2.71
N SER A 21 -3.77 10.36 -2.04
CA SER A 21 -4.51 10.57 -0.79
C SER A 21 -3.65 11.12 0.35
N GLU A 22 -2.33 10.89 0.27
CA GLU A 22 -1.35 11.34 1.26
C GLU A 22 -0.80 12.75 0.97
N GLY A 23 -1.37 13.44 -0.02
CA GLY A 23 -0.97 14.78 -0.43
C GLY A 23 -0.34 14.83 -1.82
N GLU A 24 -0.10 16.06 -2.26
CA GLU A 24 0.24 16.38 -3.64
C GLU A 24 1.63 15.87 -4.03
N LYS A 25 1.76 15.35 -5.25
CA LYS A 25 3.01 14.72 -5.72
C LYS A 25 3.26 15.02 -7.20
N SER A 26 4.54 15.10 -7.57
CA SER A 26 4.96 15.18 -8.97
C SER A 26 4.82 13.82 -9.66
N VAL A 27 4.87 13.80 -11.00
CA VAL A 27 4.88 12.55 -11.78
C VAL A 27 6.09 11.71 -11.41
N GLU A 28 7.25 12.35 -11.21
CA GLU A 28 8.51 11.70 -10.84
C GLU A 28 8.38 11.02 -9.48
N THR A 29 7.86 11.74 -8.47
CA THR A 29 7.63 11.18 -7.13
C THR A 29 6.64 10.02 -7.17
N LEU A 30 5.56 10.13 -7.95
CA LEU A 30 4.58 9.05 -8.09
C LEU A 30 5.15 7.83 -8.79
N SER A 31 5.94 8.04 -9.86
CA SER A 31 6.66 6.98 -10.56
C SER A 31 7.62 6.25 -9.63
N GLU A 32 8.41 7.01 -8.87
CA GLU A 32 9.34 6.48 -7.88
C GLU A 32 8.62 5.66 -6.81
N GLN A 33 7.59 6.20 -6.15
CA GLN A 33 6.93 5.51 -5.03
C GLN A 33 6.09 4.31 -5.47
N SER A 34 5.55 4.33 -6.68
CA SER A 34 4.73 3.23 -7.21
C SER A 34 5.54 2.14 -7.93
N GLY A 35 6.78 2.43 -8.32
CA GLY A 35 7.56 1.58 -9.23
C GLY A 35 7.03 1.58 -10.68
N ILE A 36 6.06 2.42 -11.02
CA ILE A 36 5.50 2.54 -12.38
C ILE A 36 6.40 3.47 -13.20
N PRO A 37 6.80 3.13 -14.44
CA PRO A 37 7.61 4.02 -15.29
C PRO A 37 6.94 5.38 -15.54
N VAL A 38 7.74 6.45 -15.57
CA VAL A 38 7.28 7.85 -15.71
C VAL A 38 6.28 8.04 -16.87
N ALA A 39 6.55 7.44 -18.03
CA ALA A 39 5.68 7.53 -19.20
C ALA A 39 4.27 6.96 -18.91
N ASN A 40 4.20 5.80 -18.28
CA ASN A 40 2.94 5.15 -17.91
C ASN A 40 2.25 5.92 -16.77
N THR A 41 3.00 6.38 -15.77
CA THR A 41 2.47 7.22 -14.69
C THR A 41 1.82 8.47 -15.25
N SER A 42 2.49 9.18 -16.16
CA SER A 42 1.93 10.35 -16.86
C SER A 42 0.66 10.00 -17.62
N GLN A 43 0.65 8.91 -18.38
CA GLN A 43 -0.54 8.45 -19.12
C GLN A 43 -1.73 8.16 -18.20
N HIS A 44 -1.50 7.44 -17.10
CA HIS A 44 -2.53 7.15 -16.11
C HIS A 44 -3.08 8.42 -15.46
N LEU A 45 -2.20 9.36 -15.06
CA LEU A 45 -2.59 10.62 -14.46
C LEU A 45 -3.38 11.51 -15.43
N GLN A 46 -3.03 11.50 -16.72
CA GLN A 46 -3.80 12.19 -17.75
C GLN A 46 -5.20 11.58 -17.92
N ALA A 47 -5.31 10.24 -17.90
CA ALA A 47 -6.61 9.57 -17.95
C ALA A 47 -7.47 9.92 -16.72
N LEU A 48 -6.88 9.89 -15.52
CA LEU A 48 -7.56 10.27 -14.27
C LEU A 48 -7.98 11.75 -14.26
N LYS A 49 -7.17 12.63 -14.84
CA LYS A 49 -7.48 14.06 -14.96
C LYS A 49 -8.65 14.31 -15.90
N LYS A 50 -8.75 13.56 -17.01
CA LYS A 50 -9.88 13.65 -17.96
C LYS A 50 -11.23 13.30 -17.33
N THR A 51 -11.23 12.50 -16.26
CA THR A 51 -12.43 12.10 -15.52
C THR A 51 -12.59 12.84 -14.18
N ASN A 52 -11.88 13.96 -13.99
CA ASN A 52 -11.94 14.81 -12.80
C ASN A 52 -11.65 14.06 -11.47
N MET A 53 -10.87 12.98 -11.50
CA MET A 53 -10.46 12.27 -10.27
C MET A 53 -9.22 12.90 -9.65
N VAL A 54 -8.39 13.55 -10.46
CA VAL A 54 -7.21 14.29 -10.03
C VAL A 54 -7.18 15.65 -10.71
N THR A 55 -6.54 16.59 -10.06
CA THR A 55 -6.26 17.92 -10.60
C THR A 55 -4.78 18.26 -10.43
N THR A 56 -4.37 19.37 -11.03
CA THR A 56 -2.96 19.77 -11.08
C THR A 56 -2.78 21.21 -10.69
N ARG A 57 -1.71 21.51 -9.95
CA ARG A 57 -1.20 22.86 -9.79
C ARG A 57 0.26 22.93 -10.20
N ARG A 58 0.71 24.13 -10.58
CA ARG A 58 2.11 24.39 -10.90
C ARG A 58 2.85 24.87 -9.66
N GLU A 59 4.01 24.30 -9.40
CA GLU A 59 4.93 24.74 -8.34
C GLU A 59 6.31 24.96 -8.96
N GLY A 60 6.59 26.23 -9.32
CA GLY A 60 7.76 26.59 -10.10
C GLY A 60 7.81 25.85 -11.45
N LYS A 61 8.84 25.01 -11.64
CA LYS A 61 9.00 24.19 -12.85
C LYS A 61 8.25 22.86 -12.81
N ARG A 62 7.72 22.45 -11.66
CA ARG A 62 7.06 21.15 -11.47
C ARG A 62 5.54 21.26 -11.60
N ILE A 63 4.92 20.19 -12.10
CA ILE A 63 3.48 19.98 -12.03
C ILE A 63 3.22 19.01 -10.89
N LEU A 64 2.39 19.43 -9.93
CA LEU A 64 1.95 18.59 -8.83
C LEU A 64 0.52 18.15 -9.07
N TYR A 65 0.28 16.85 -8.90
CA TYR A 65 -1.02 16.22 -8.93
C TYR A 65 -1.57 16.09 -7.52
N ARG A 66 -2.90 16.17 -7.40
CA ARG A 66 -3.65 15.96 -6.17
C ARG A 66 -5.01 15.33 -6.49
N LEU A 67 -5.62 14.67 -5.52
CA LEU A 67 -7.03 14.26 -5.65
C LEU A 67 -7.91 15.50 -5.84
N GLU A 68 -8.93 15.39 -6.70
CA GLU A 68 -9.93 16.46 -6.81
C GLU A 68 -10.76 16.57 -5.52
N SER A 69 -11.35 17.73 -5.25
CA SER A 69 -12.13 18.01 -4.03
C SER A 69 -13.44 17.21 -3.88
N GLY A 70 -13.72 16.26 -4.77
CA GLY A 70 -14.85 15.35 -4.68
C GLY A 70 -14.62 14.20 -3.69
N PRO A 71 -15.61 13.30 -3.51
CA PRO A 71 -15.56 12.21 -2.53
C PRO A 71 -14.67 11.04 -2.98
N ILE A 72 -13.51 11.32 -3.60
CA ILE A 72 -12.59 10.31 -4.15
C ILE A 72 -12.00 9.48 -3.01
N LYS A 73 -11.67 10.10 -1.88
CA LYS A 73 -11.13 9.40 -0.71
C LYS A 73 -12.17 8.46 -0.10
N GLU A 74 -13.41 8.92 0.04
CA GLU A 74 -14.55 8.15 0.54
C GLU A 74 -14.89 7.00 -0.40
N LEU A 75 -14.83 7.23 -1.71
CA LEU A 75 -15.02 6.19 -2.72
C LEU A 75 -13.96 5.09 -2.61
N PHE A 76 -12.69 5.47 -2.45
CA PHE A 76 -11.61 4.51 -2.20
C PHE A 76 -11.85 3.72 -0.92
N LEU A 77 -12.16 4.40 0.18
CA LEU A 77 -12.45 3.74 1.45
C LEU A 77 -13.64 2.78 1.35
N ALA A 78 -14.68 3.14 0.58
CA ALA A 78 -15.83 2.28 0.35
C ALA A 78 -15.47 1.05 -0.50
N LEU A 79 -14.70 1.23 -1.58
CA LEU A 79 -14.17 0.12 -2.39
C LEU A 79 -13.32 -0.82 -1.56
N GLU A 80 -12.46 -0.26 -0.72
CA GLU A 80 -11.60 -0.95 0.21
C GLU A 80 -12.42 -1.80 1.21
N LYS A 81 -13.39 -1.20 1.89
CA LYS A 81 -14.32 -1.91 2.79
C LYS A 81 -15.08 -3.02 2.08
N PHE A 82 -15.55 -2.75 0.86
CA PHE A 82 -16.26 -3.74 0.05
C PHE A 82 -15.36 -4.89 -0.40
N ALA A 83 -14.10 -4.62 -0.74
CA ALA A 83 -13.12 -5.66 -1.09
C ALA A 83 -12.87 -6.61 0.09
N VAL A 84 -12.75 -6.08 1.31
CA VAL A 84 -12.66 -6.89 2.55
C VAL A 84 -13.92 -7.72 2.74
N PHE A 85 -15.10 -7.07 2.70
CA PHE A 85 -16.38 -7.73 2.89
C PHE A 85 -16.63 -8.86 1.88
N SER A 86 -16.39 -8.59 0.59
CA SER A 86 -16.59 -9.57 -0.50
C SER A 86 -15.60 -10.74 -0.41
N THR A 87 -14.41 -10.52 0.13
CA THR A 87 -13.42 -11.57 0.36
C THR A 87 -13.85 -12.45 1.55
N ALA A 88 -14.30 -11.83 2.65
CA ALA A 88 -14.85 -12.54 3.80
C ALA A 88 -16.09 -13.39 3.44
N GLN A 89 -16.99 -12.87 2.58
CA GLN A 89 -18.12 -13.63 2.04
C GLN A 89 -17.67 -14.85 1.23
N ARG A 90 -16.74 -14.65 0.28
CA ARG A 90 -16.20 -15.74 -0.55
C ARG A 90 -15.49 -16.81 0.27
N GLN A 91 -14.97 -16.45 1.44
CA GLN A 91 -14.29 -17.34 2.36
C GLN A 91 -15.23 -18.04 3.36
N GLY A 92 -16.54 -17.82 3.28
CA GLY A 92 -17.51 -18.45 4.19
C GLY A 92 -17.44 -17.94 5.63
N LEU A 93 -16.78 -16.80 5.89
CA LEU A 93 -16.59 -16.26 7.25
C LEU A 93 -17.91 -15.83 7.93
N PHE A 94 -19.02 -15.72 7.19
CA PHE A 94 -20.32 -15.31 7.72
C PHE A 94 -21.22 -16.49 8.14
N THR A 95 -20.78 -17.76 8.02
CA THR A 95 -21.57 -18.94 8.42
C THR A 95 -21.22 -19.50 9.80
N GLY A 96 -20.55 -18.72 10.67
CA GLY A 96 -20.30 -19.14 12.06
C GLY A 96 -19.18 -20.17 12.24
N VAL A 97 -18.35 -20.39 11.22
CA VAL A 97 -17.13 -21.20 11.31
C VAL A 97 -15.92 -20.26 11.40
N ALA A 98 -15.03 -20.52 12.37
CA ALA A 98 -13.90 -19.65 12.71
C ALA A 98 -13.04 -19.24 11.49
N PRO A 99 -12.43 -18.03 11.50
CA PRO A 99 -11.79 -17.46 10.31
C PRO A 99 -10.63 -18.29 9.78
N ILE A 100 -10.47 -18.22 8.46
CA ILE A 100 -9.36 -18.77 7.68
C ILE A 100 -8.02 -18.26 8.24
N LYS A 101 -7.28 -19.12 8.94
CA LYS A 101 -5.83 -18.98 9.13
C LYS A 101 -5.15 -19.13 7.77
N LYS A 102 -4.73 -18.00 7.17
CA LYS A 102 -3.56 -17.94 6.27
C LYS A 102 -3.04 -16.50 6.24
N ASN A 103 -2.14 -16.21 7.18
CA ASN A 103 -1.17 -15.11 7.14
C ASN A 103 -1.63 -13.67 7.47
N HIS A 104 -2.71 -13.47 8.22
CA HIS A 104 -2.97 -12.16 8.85
C HIS A 104 -2.21 -12.09 10.18
N LEU A 105 -1.11 -11.34 10.22
CA LEU A 105 -0.37 -11.11 11.47
C LEU A 105 -1.03 -9.96 12.24
N THR A 106 -1.51 -10.24 13.45
CA THR A 106 -2.07 -9.23 14.37
C THR A 106 -0.98 -8.43 15.10
N VAL A 107 -1.32 -7.29 15.73
CA VAL A 107 -0.36 -6.48 16.52
C VAL A 107 0.35 -7.33 17.60
N PRO A 108 -0.36 -8.13 18.44
CA PRO A 108 0.31 -8.95 19.45
C PRO A 108 1.20 -10.04 18.85
N GLU A 109 0.80 -10.62 17.72
CA GLU A 109 1.62 -11.63 17.04
C GLU A 109 2.89 -11.02 16.43
N LEU A 110 2.80 -9.80 15.88
CA LEU A 110 3.96 -9.06 15.39
C LEU A 110 4.95 -8.80 16.54
N GLN A 111 4.48 -8.27 17.66
CA GLN A 111 5.33 -8.04 18.84
C GLN A 111 6.01 -9.33 19.32
N LYS A 112 5.29 -10.45 19.34
CA LYS A 112 5.86 -11.76 19.68
C LYS A 112 6.94 -12.23 18.70
N LYS A 113 6.78 -11.94 17.41
CA LYS A 113 7.76 -12.27 16.37
C LYS A 113 9.01 -11.38 16.43
N LEU A 114 8.85 -10.09 16.70
CA LEU A 114 9.96 -9.15 16.87
C LEU A 114 10.87 -9.55 18.04
N LYS A 115 10.26 -9.87 19.20
CA LYS A 115 11.00 -10.33 20.41
C LYS A 115 11.85 -11.58 20.21
N LYS A 116 11.54 -12.43 19.22
CA LYS A 116 12.31 -13.65 18.94
C LYS A 116 13.58 -13.40 18.12
N GLY A 117 13.74 -12.23 17.50
CA GLY A 117 14.92 -11.86 16.70
C GLY A 117 15.09 -12.62 15.37
N THR A 118 14.16 -13.52 15.02
CA THR A 118 14.18 -14.32 13.79
C THR A 118 13.52 -13.63 12.59
N THR A 119 13.08 -12.39 12.75
CA THR A 119 12.31 -11.65 11.75
C THR A 119 12.94 -10.30 11.42
N ILE A 120 12.62 -9.79 10.24
CA ILE A 120 12.96 -8.42 9.81
C ILE A 120 11.66 -7.75 9.45
N LEU A 121 11.31 -6.68 10.15
CA LEU A 121 10.15 -5.87 9.83
C LEU A 121 10.55 -4.79 8.83
N VAL A 122 9.83 -4.70 7.72
CA VAL A 122 10.14 -3.82 6.59
C VAL A 122 8.98 -2.89 6.30
N ASP A 123 9.24 -1.59 6.41
CA ASP A 123 8.32 -0.54 5.96
C ASP A 123 8.57 -0.24 4.47
N VAL A 124 7.59 -0.52 3.62
CA VAL A 124 7.68 -0.30 2.16
C VAL A 124 7.20 1.08 1.71
N ARG A 125 6.84 1.96 2.66
CA ARG A 125 6.45 3.35 2.37
C ARG A 125 7.66 4.22 2.03
N SER A 126 7.37 5.44 1.61
CA SER A 126 8.40 6.46 1.37
C SER A 126 9.21 6.79 2.63
N LYS A 127 10.44 7.28 2.43
CA LYS A 127 11.33 7.71 3.52
C LYS A 127 10.70 8.83 4.35
N GLU A 128 9.92 9.69 3.72
CA GLU A 128 9.20 10.79 4.35
C GLU A 128 8.12 10.28 5.30
N GLU A 129 7.34 9.27 4.89
CA GLU A 129 6.32 8.65 5.72
C GLU A 129 6.94 7.92 6.92
N TYR A 130 8.00 7.15 6.68
CA TYR A 130 8.72 6.46 7.74
C TYR A 130 9.26 7.44 8.78
N LYS A 131 9.85 8.56 8.36
CA LYS A 131 10.35 9.61 9.26
C LYS A 131 9.26 10.27 10.12
N LYS A 132 8.04 10.40 9.59
CA LYS A 132 6.90 10.95 10.35
C LYS A 132 6.40 10.01 11.44
N GLY A 133 6.67 8.72 11.28
CA GLY A 133 6.33 7.69 12.25
C GLY A 133 6.31 6.31 11.60
N HIS A 134 6.79 5.32 12.33
CA HIS A 134 6.93 3.93 11.86
C HIS A 134 6.83 2.98 13.04
N ILE A 135 6.60 1.69 12.75
CA ILE A 135 6.62 0.65 13.76
C ILE A 135 8.06 0.51 14.31
N PRO A 136 8.27 0.49 15.64
CA PRO A 136 9.60 0.28 16.21
C PRO A 136 10.32 -0.94 15.64
N GLU A 137 11.64 -0.87 15.52
CA GLU A 137 12.51 -1.92 14.95
C GLU A 137 12.32 -2.17 13.43
N ALA A 138 11.39 -1.49 12.77
CA ALA A 138 11.23 -1.58 11.33
C ALA A 138 12.40 -0.95 10.58
N VAL A 139 12.84 -1.59 9.50
CA VAL A 139 13.77 -1.02 8.52
C VAL A 139 12.96 -0.45 7.36
N ASN A 140 13.21 0.80 6.97
CA ASN A 140 12.58 1.36 5.78
C ASN A 140 13.28 0.88 4.51
N ILE A 141 12.55 0.17 3.66
CA ILE A 141 12.98 -0.20 2.32
C ILE A 141 11.81 0.13 1.39
N PRO A 142 11.76 1.36 0.83
CA PRO A 142 10.70 1.79 -0.06
C PRO A 142 10.43 0.78 -1.18
N TYR A 143 9.18 0.68 -1.62
CA TYR A 143 8.74 -0.34 -2.59
C TYR A 143 9.63 -0.44 -3.84
N ASN A 144 10.05 0.70 -4.42
CA ASN A 144 10.94 0.74 -5.57
C ASN A 144 12.35 0.20 -5.30
N GLU A 145 12.84 0.32 -4.07
CA GLU A 145 14.15 -0.18 -3.64
C GLU A 145 14.12 -1.70 -3.38
N LEU A 146 12.95 -2.30 -3.17
CA LEU A 146 12.82 -3.74 -2.91
C LEU A 146 13.37 -4.61 -4.03
N THR A 147 13.25 -4.16 -5.29
CA THR A 147 13.69 -4.91 -6.47
C THR A 147 15.17 -5.30 -6.42
N THR A 148 16.01 -4.40 -5.92
CA THR A 148 17.47 -4.57 -5.85
C THR A 148 17.95 -5.00 -4.46
N HIS A 149 17.17 -4.74 -3.41
CA HIS A 149 17.53 -5.09 -2.04
C HIS A 149 17.66 -6.60 -1.85
N LYS A 150 18.67 -7.05 -1.08
CA LYS A 150 18.92 -8.46 -0.77
C LYS A 150 18.59 -8.74 0.69
N PHE A 151 17.77 -9.76 0.93
CA PHE A 151 17.37 -10.17 2.26
C PHE A 151 18.15 -11.41 2.75
N PRO A 152 18.42 -11.53 4.07
CA PRO A 152 19.00 -12.73 4.65
C PRO A 152 18.08 -13.96 4.46
N LYS A 153 18.64 -15.07 3.98
CA LYS A 153 17.85 -16.30 3.70
C LYS A 153 17.32 -17.01 4.96
N ASN A 154 17.89 -16.73 6.13
CA ASN A 154 17.57 -17.37 7.40
C ASN A 154 16.56 -16.60 8.26
N LYS A 155 16.05 -15.45 7.77
CA LYS A 155 15.08 -14.63 8.48
C LYS A 155 13.77 -14.53 7.72
N GLU A 156 12.67 -14.48 8.45
CA GLU A 156 11.37 -14.12 7.87
C GLU A 156 11.32 -12.60 7.68
N VAL A 157 10.93 -12.16 6.49
CA VAL A 157 10.68 -10.75 6.17
C VAL A 157 9.19 -10.47 6.37
N ILE A 158 8.85 -9.51 7.24
CA ILE A 158 7.49 -9.07 7.45
C ILE A 158 7.36 -7.69 6.81
N VAL A 159 6.57 -7.55 5.75
CA VAL A 159 6.36 -6.26 5.09
C VAL A 159 5.09 -5.58 5.60
N TYR A 160 5.13 -4.26 5.76
CA TYR A 160 3.95 -3.44 6.03
C TYR A 160 3.98 -2.12 5.26
N CYS A 161 2.80 -1.53 5.12
CA CYS A 161 2.58 -0.23 4.49
C CYS A 161 1.60 0.58 5.38
N ARG A 162 0.78 1.46 4.80
CA ARG A 162 -0.14 2.35 5.51
C ARG A 162 -1.21 1.59 6.29
N GLY A 163 -1.82 0.58 5.68
CA GLY A 163 -2.94 -0.15 6.27
C GLY A 163 -3.31 -1.43 5.51
N PRO A 164 -4.44 -2.08 5.87
CA PRO A 164 -4.86 -3.41 5.40
C PRO A 164 -5.00 -3.55 3.90
N LEU A 165 -5.20 -2.44 3.19
CA LEU A 165 -5.53 -2.45 1.77
C LEU A 165 -4.52 -1.67 0.93
N CYS A 166 -3.37 -1.33 1.51
CA CYS A 166 -2.27 -0.76 0.74
C CYS A 166 -1.76 -1.77 -0.31
N LEU A 167 -1.98 -1.45 -1.59
CA LEU A 167 -1.57 -2.29 -2.72
C LEU A 167 -0.05 -2.48 -2.78
N LEU A 168 0.73 -1.47 -2.35
CA LEU A 168 2.20 -1.59 -2.31
C LEU A 168 2.67 -2.75 -1.42
N SER A 169 2.03 -2.98 -0.28
CA SER A 169 2.40 -4.11 0.59
C SER A 169 2.01 -5.47 0.00
N VAL A 170 0.92 -5.55 -0.76
CA VAL A 170 0.55 -6.76 -1.51
C VAL A 170 1.58 -7.04 -2.61
N ASN A 171 1.92 -6.00 -3.37
CA ASN A 171 2.89 -6.11 -4.46
C ASN A 171 4.30 -6.40 -3.95
N ALA A 172 4.67 -5.87 -2.77
CA ALA A 172 5.92 -6.19 -2.11
C ALA A 172 6.02 -7.69 -1.78
N VAL A 173 4.97 -8.28 -1.21
CA VAL A 173 4.92 -9.72 -0.93
C VAL A 173 5.09 -10.53 -2.21
N ASN A 174 4.37 -10.19 -3.28
CA ASN A 174 4.43 -10.91 -4.55
C ASN A 174 5.84 -10.83 -5.17
N LEU A 175 6.43 -9.63 -5.19
CA LEU A 175 7.79 -9.40 -5.66
C LEU A 175 8.80 -10.23 -4.86
N LEU A 176 8.72 -10.20 -3.53
CA LEU A 176 9.67 -10.92 -2.67
C LEU A 176 9.50 -12.44 -2.75
N LYS A 177 8.26 -12.95 -2.87
CA LYS A 177 7.98 -14.37 -3.12
C LYS A 177 8.56 -14.85 -4.45
N SER A 178 8.45 -14.05 -5.53
CA SER A 178 9.07 -14.40 -6.82
C SER A 178 10.59 -14.49 -6.78
N ARG A 179 11.20 -13.95 -5.72
CA ARG A 179 12.64 -13.99 -5.44
C ARG A 179 13.00 -14.97 -4.32
N GLU A 180 12.07 -15.88 -4.00
CA GLU A 180 12.24 -16.94 -2.99
C GLU A 180 12.56 -16.40 -1.58
N VAL A 181 12.15 -15.18 -1.28
CA VAL A 181 12.27 -14.61 0.07
C VAL A 181 11.13 -15.16 0.93
N ASN A 182 11.46 -15.66 2.13
CA ASN A 182 10.46 -16.03 3.13
C ASN A 182 9.78 -14.76 3.64
N VAL A 183 8.63 -14.41 3.07
CA VAL A 183 7.93 -13.14 3.32
C VAL A 183 6.49 -13.36 3.79
N SER A 184 6.10 -12.60 4.80
CA SER A 184 4.72 -12.44 5.26
C SER A 184 4.33 -10.96 5.31
N ARG A 185 3.03 -10.69 5.45
CA ARG A 185 2.48 -9.33 5.48
C ARG A 185 1.93 -9.04 6.86
N PHE A 186 2.26 -7.87 7.39
CA PHE A 186 1.55 -7.30 8.52
C PHE A 186 0.41 -6.43 7.98
N ASP A 187 -0.73 -7.08 7.81
CA ASP A 187 -1.91 -6.49 7.17
C ASP A 187 -2.43 -5.24 7.90
N PRO A 188 -2.54 -5.16 9.24
CA PRO A 188 -3.01 -3.93 9.89
C PRO A 188 -2.23 -2.67 9.48
N GLY A 189 -0.98 -2.84 9.03
CA GLY A 189 -0.13 -1.75 8.57
C GLY A 189 0.18 -0.75 9.68
N TYR A 190 0.71 0.41 9.29
CA TYR A 190 1.02 1.46 10.25
C TYR A 190 -0.22 2.00 10.96
N SER A 191 -1.34 2.15 10.26
CA SER A 191 -2.59 2.66 10.84
C SER A 191 -3.11 1.76 11.98
N GLY A 192 -3.15 0.45 11.75
CA GLY A 192 -3.58 -0.50 12.77
C GLY A 192 -2.60 -0.60 13.95
N TRP A 193 -1.31 -0.34 13.71
CA TRP A 193 -0.32 -0.23 14.79
C TRP A 193 -0.50 1.05 15.61
N SER A 194 -0.78 2.19 14.97
CA SER A 194 -0.94 3.49 15.64
C SER A 194 -2.26 3.61 16.42
N GLU A 195 -3.30 2.89 15.98
CA GLU A 195 -4.63 2.88 16.64
C GLU A 195 -4.72 1.87 17.78
N GLY A 196 -3.92 0.80 17.74
CA GLY A 196 -3.80 -0.13 18.87
C GLY A 196 -3.04 0.55 20.00
N GLU A 197 -3.68 0.71 21.15
CA GLU A 197 -3.04 1.19 22.39
C GLU A 197 -1.71 0.43 22.60
N ASN A 198 -0.59 1.14 22.42
CA ASN A 198 0.76 0.65 22.67
C ASN A 198 1.18 0.98 24.10
#